data_AF-A0A1I5Z6A9-F1
#
_entry.id   AF-A0A1I5Z6A9-F1
#
_cell.length_a   1.000
_cell.length_b   1.000
_cell.length_c   1.000
_cell.angle_alpha   90.00
_cell.angle_beta   90.00
_cell.angle_gamma   90.00
#
_symmetry.space_group_name_H-M   'P 1'
#
loop_
_entity.id
_entity.type
_entity.pdbx_description
1 polymer ?
#
loop_
_entity_poly.entity_id
_entity_poly.type
_entity_poly.pdbx_seq_one_letter_code
_entity_poly.pdbx_strand_id
1 'polypeptide(L)'
;MESAFQPDPLLMALIFAKRFIYLEVLFGLALLRLVLAKGRSRLVAGLVAALCALFILVTFAPALGLQTNEYYPPLARLLAAGQGLRVPLALSALFFVSAILPSRARRWIDVAHIALLAGFLGLWAATLG
;
A
#
# COMPACT_ATOMS: atom_id res chain seq x y z
N MET A 1 39.22 -6.26 -4.33
CA MET A 1 38.73 -4.89 -4.08
C MET A 1 37.20 -4.92 -4.17
N GLU A 2 36.53 -5.56 -3.21
CA GLU A 2 35.08 -5.82 -3.23
C GLU A 2 34.38 -5.20 -2.02
N SER A 3 34.34 -3.88 -1.96
CA SER A 3 33.64 -3.15 -0.89
C SER A 3 32.71 -2.06 -1.45
N ALA A 4 32.20 -2.24 -2.69
CA ALA A 4 31.46 -1.19 -3.41
C ALA A 4 30.01 -1.56 -3.77
N PHE A 5 29.43 -2.61 -3.18
CA PHE A 5 28.07 -3.06 -3.53
C PHE A 5 27.24 -3.48 -2.30
N GLN A 6 27.39 -2.78 -1.19
CA GLN A 6 26.40 -2.88 -0.11
C GLN A 6 25.34 -1.80 -0.37
N PRO A 7 24.12 -2.17 -0.83
CA PRO A 7 23.07 -1.19 -1.05
C PRO A 7 22.74 -0.52 0.28
N ASP A 8 22.53 0.79 0.24
CA ASP A 8 22.12 1.58 1.41
C ASP A 8 20.98 0.86 2.16
N PRO A 9 21.16 0.50 3.44
CA PRO A 9 20.15 -0.20 4.22
C PRO A 9 18.79 0.52 4.23
N LEU A 10 18.78 1.85 4.18
CA LEU A 10 17.53 2.63 4.14
C LEU A 10 16.81 2.47 2.81
N LEU A 11 17.54 2.53 1.70
CA LEU A 11 16.99 2.25 0.38
C LEU A 11 16.42 0.83 0.29
N MET A 12 17.11 -0.17 0.82
CA MET A 12 16.63 -1.55 0.86
C MET A 12 15.35 -1.68 1.69
N ALA A 13 15.31 -1.04 2.86
CA ALA A 13 14.11 -1.00 3.70
C ALA A 13 12.94 -0.32 2.97
N LEU A 14 13.19 0.79 2.26
CA LEU A 14 12.16 1.50 1.49
C LEU A 14 11.62 0.62 0.36
N ILE A 15 12.49 -0.03 -0.41
CA ILE A 15 12.09 -0.93 -1.50
C ILE A 15 11.24 -2.07 -0.95
N PHE A 16 11.68 -2.70 0.15
CA PHE A 16 10.94 -3.78 0.78
C PHE A 16 9.58 -3.32 1.30
N ALA A 17 9.54 -2.21 2.03
CA ALA A 17 8.31 -1.67 2.59
C ALA A 17 7.32 -1.29 1.49
N LYS A 18 7.79 -0.61 0.43
CA LYS A 18 6.98 -0.20 -0.72
C LYS A 18 6.40 -1.40 -1.48
N ARG A 19 7.17 -2.48 -1.61
CA ARG A 19 6.82 -3.63 -2.45
C ARG A 19 5.97 -4.67 -1.72
N PHE A 20 6.24 -4.92 -0.43
CA PHE A 20 5.73 -6.09 0.30
C PHE A 20 5.08 -5.81 1.65
N ILE A 21 5.13 -4.58 2.16
CA ILE A 21 4.55 -4.24 3.47
C ILE A 21 3.38 -3.28 3.32
N TYR A 22 3.55 -2.20 2.57
CA TYR A 22 2.64 -1.06 2.65
C TYR A 22 1.22 -1.43 2.21
N LEU A 23 1.08 -2.09 1.06
CA LEU A 23 -0.23 -2.48 0.53
C LEU A 23 -0.87 -3.60 1.35
N GLU A 24 -0.07 -4.49 1.93
CA GLU A 24 -0.48 -5.61 2.77
C GLU A 24 -1.04 -5.11 4.10
N VAL A 25 -0.36 -4.16 4.74
CA VAL A 25 -0.85 -3.52 5.98
C VAL A 25 -2.08 -2.66 5.68
N LEU A 26 -2.07 -1.88 4.59
CA LEU A 26 -3.23 -1.08 4.20
C LEU A 26 -4.44 -1.97 3.87
N PHE A 27 -4.22 -3.10 3.20
CA PHE A 27 -5.24 -4.12 2.96
C PHE A 27 -5.83 -4.65 4.26
N GLY A 28 -4.98 -5.00 5.23
CA GLY A 28 -5.42 -5.45 6.55
C GLY A 28 -6.27 -4.40 7.27
N LEU A 29 -5.85 -3.14 7.28
CA LEU A 29 -6.62 -2.02 7.85
C LEU A 29 -7.96 -1.82 7.11
N ALA A 30 -7.95 -1.92 5.78
CA ALA A 30 -9.15 -1.81 4.95
C ALA A 30 -10.14 -2.94 5.21
N LEU A 31 -9.67 -4.18 5.35
CA LEU A 31 -10.50 -5.32 5.75
C LEU A 31 -11.07 -5.14 7.16
N LEU A 32 -10.26 -4.73 8.12
CA LEU A 32 -10.71 -4.47 9.48
C LEU A 32 -11.82 -3.40 9.48
N ARG A 33 -11.66 -2.31 8.73
CA ARG A 33 -12.70 -1.30 8.57
C ARG A 33 -13.93 -1.86 7.85
N LEU A 34 -13.76 -2.68 6.81
CA LEU A 34 -14.85 -3.32 6.08
C LEU A 34 -15.73 -4.19 7.00
N VAL A 35 -15.12 -4.88 7.98
CA VAL A 35 -15.83 -5.75 8.94
C VAL A 35 -16.43 -4.93 10.09
N LEU A 36 -15.70 -3.95 10.63
CA LEU A 36 -16.07 -3.25 11.86
C LEU A 36 -16.92 -1.98 11.63
N ALA A 37 -16.86 -1.37 10.45
CA ALA A 37 -17.60 -0.14 10.14
C ALA A 37 -19.03 -0.42 9.65
N LYS A 38 -19.88 0.61 9.74
CA LYS A 38 -21.25 0.60 9.18
C LYS A 38 -21.40 1.76 8.17
N GLY A 39 -22.34 1.62 7.25
CA GLY A 39 -22.67 2.67 6.27
C GLY A 39 -21.62 2.86 5.16
N ARG A 40 -21.52 4.08 4.62
CA ARG A 40 -20.69 4.40 3.44
C ARG A 40 -19.19 4.18 3.65
N SER A 41 -18.68 4.37 4.87
CA SER A 41 -17.28 4.09 5.22
C SER A 41 -16.89 2.64 4.91
N ARG A 42 -17.82 1.69 5.12
CA ARG A 42 -17.63 0.27 4.80
C ARG A 42 -17.42 0.03 3.30
N LEU A 43 -18.19 0.72 2.45
CA LEU A 43 -18.10 0.56 0.99
C LEU A 43 -16.76 1.08 0.45
N VAL A 44 -16.33 2.26 0.93
CA VAL A 44 -15.02 2.81 0.54
C VAL A 44 -13.89 1.90 1.01
N ALA A 45 -13.95 1.38 2.24
CA ALA A 45 -12.97 0.42 2.74
C ALA A 45 -12.95 -0.88 1.93
N GLY A 46 -14.11 -1.36 1.49
CA GLY A 46 -14.21 -2.52 0.59
C GLY A 46 -13.54 -2.29 -0.76
N LEU A 47 -13.75 -1.11 -1.36
CA LEU A 47 -13.09 -0.73 -2.60
C LEU A 47 -11.57 -0.67 -2.42
N VAL A 48 -11.09 -0.03 -1.34
CA VAL A 48 -9.65 0.01 -1.03
C VAL A 48 -9.09 -1.39 -0.84
N ALA A 49 -9.79 -2.26 -0.10
CA ALA A 49 -9.36 -3.64 0.11
C ALA A 49 -9.26 -4.41 -1.21
N ALA A 50 -10.26 -4.28 -2.10
CA ALA A 50 -10.25 -4.92 -3.41
C ALA A 50 -9.08 -4.42 -4.29
N LEU A 51 -8.83 -3.11 -4.30
CA LEU A 51 -7.71 -2.53 -5.06
C LEU A 51 -6.35 -2.94 -4.48
N CYS A 52 -6.20 -2.96 -3.15
CA CYS A 52 -4.96 -3.45 -2.53
C CYS A 52 -4.74 -4.93 -2.88
N ALA A 53 -5.78 -5.78 -2.80
CA ALA A 53 -5.69 -7.18 -3.18
C ALA A 53 -5.26 -7.34 -4.65
N LEU A 54 -5.82 -6.55 -5.56
CA LEU A 54 -5.41 -6.55 -6.97
C LEU A 54 -3.91 -6.24 -7.14
N PHE A 55 -3.41 -5.19 -6.49
CA PHE A 55 -1.99 -4.82 -6.63
C PHE A 55 -1.04 -5.76 -5.88
N ILE A 56 -1.47 -6.36 -4.78
CA ILE A 56 -0.75 -7.46 -4.12
C ILE A 56 -0.63 -8.65 -5.08
N LEU A 57 -1.72 -9.05 -5.75
CA LEU A 57 -1.67 -10.10 -6.77
C LEU A 57 -0.71 -9.75 -7.91
N VAL A 58 -0.66 -8.49 -8.34
CA VAL A 58 0.31 -8.03 -9.37
C VAL A 58 1.75 -8.12 -8.86
N THR A 59 2.02 -7.77 -7.59
CA THR A 59 3.34 -7.93 -6.98
C THR A 59 3.80 -9.39 -7.00
N PHE A 60 2.90 -10.32 -6.68
CA PHE A 60 3.19 -11.75 -6.60
C PHE A 60 2.94 -12.52 -7.90
N ALA A 61 2.42 -11.88 -8.96
CA ALA A 61 2.07 -12.53 -10.21
C ALA A 61 3.22 -13.34 -10.84
N PRO A 62 4.48 -12.86 -10.86
CA PRO A 62 5.61 -13.67 -11.36
C PRO A 62 5.84 -14.96 -10.58
N ALA A 63 5.67 -14.93 -9.25
CA ALA A 63 5.82 -16.10 -8.40
C ALA A 63 4.67 -17.11 -8.56
N LEU A 64 3.49 -16.61 -8.98
CA LEU A 64 2.30 -17.41 -9.24
C LEU A 64 2.20 -17.89 -10.70
N GLY A 65 3.14 -17.54 -11.58
CA GLY A 65 3.10 -17.87 -13.00
C GLY A 65 2.04 -17.08 -13.80
N LEU A 66 1.56 -15.96 -13.26
CA LEU A 66 0.48 -15.14 -13.83
C LEU A 66 0.98 -13.96 -14.68
N GLN A 67 2.30 -13.81 -14.86
CA GLN A 67 2.92 -12.71 -15.61
C GLN A 67 2.59 -12.70 -17.11
N THR A 68 2.11 -13.81 -17.66
CA THR A 68 1.71 -13.94 -19.08
C THR A 68 0.29 -13.44 -19.34
N ASN A 69 -0.47 -13.12 -18.29
CA ASN A 69 -1.83 -12.59 -18.42
C ASN A 69 -1.82 -11.19 -19.06
N GLU A 70 -2.76 -10.92 -19.96
CA GLU A 70 -2.89 -9.64 -20.70
C GLU A 70 -3.03 -8.41 -19.78
N TYR A 71 -3.61 -8.58 -18.59
CA TYR A 71 -3.80 -7.50 -17.62
C TYR A 71 -2.53 -7.22 -16.80
N TYR A 72 -1.54 -8.11 -16.79
CA TYR A 72 -0.33 -7.94 -15.97
C TYR A 72 0.53 -6.75 -16.42
N PRO A 73 0.94 -6.60 -17.70
CA PRO A 73 1.78 -5.48 -18.12
C PRO A 73 1.22 -4.07 -17.80
N PRO A 74 -0.06 -3.74 -18.06
CA PRO A 74 -0.58 -2.42 -17.72
C PRO A 74 -0.64 -2.20 -16.20
N LEU A 75 -1.04 -3.21 -15.41
CA LEU A 75 -1.10 -3.10 -13.95
C LEU A 75 0.30 -2.98 -13.32
N ALA A 76 1.28 -3.72 -13.82
CA ALA A 76 2.67 -3.63 -13.38
C ALA A 76 3.26 -2.25 -13.68
N ARG A 77 2.97 -1.67 -14.86
CA ARG A 77 3.37 -0.29 -15.20
C ARG A 77 2.72 0.73 -14.27
N LEU A 78 1.44 0.56 -13.96
CA LEU A 78 0.73 1.43 -13.02
C LEU A 78 1.35 1.34 -11.60
N LEU A 79 1.66 0.12 -11.14
CA LEU A 79 2.31 -0.11 -9.85
C LEU A 79 3.74 0.48 -9.80
N ALA A 80 4.45 0.51 -10.91
CA ALA A 80 5.78 1.14 -11.03
C ALA A 80 5.72 2.67 -11.21
N ALA A 81 4.54 3.24 -11.49
CA ALA A 81 4.40 4.65 -11.82
C ALA A 81 4.81 5.58 -10.68
N GLY A 82 5.45 6.71 -11.02
CA GLY A 82 5.96 7.69 -10.05
C GLY A 82 6.90 7.05 -9.04
N GLN A 83 7.89 6.30 -9.56
CA GLN A 83 8.85 5.53 -8.76
C GLN A 83 8.16 4.56 -7.79
N GLY A 84 6.97 4.06 -8.16
CA GLY A 84 6.13 3.15 -7.37
C GLY A 84 5.59 3.71 -6.06
N LEU A 85 5.54 5.04 -5.90
CA LEU A 85 4.88 5.71 -4.77
C LEU A 85 3.40 6.04 -5.07
N ARG A 86 3.05 6.19 -6.35
CA ARG A 86 1.70 6.68 -6.75
C ARG A 86 0.58 5.80 -6.23
N VAL A 87 0.67 4.48 -6.43
CA VAL A 87 -0.39 3.54 -6.02
C VAL A 87 -0.54 3.49 -4.50
N PRO A 88 0.52 3.27 -3.70
CA PRO A 88 0.45 3.36 -2.23
C PRO A 88 -0.21 4.65 -1.73
N LEU A 89 0.19 5.80 -2.25
CA LEU A 89 -0.32 7.10 -1.81
C LEU A 89 -1.77 7.33 -2.24
N ALA A 90 -2.13 6.96 -3.48
CA ALA A 90 -3.50 7.08 -3.96
C ALA A 90 -4.49 6.20 -3.17
N LEU A 91 -4.12 4.95 -2.88
CA LEU A 91 -4.94 4.06 -2.06
C LEU A 91 -4.99 4.51 -0.61
N SER A 92 -3.89 5.05 -0.09
CA SER A 92 -3.85 5.67 1.24
C SER A 92 -4.81 6.86 1.34
N ALA A 93 -4.79 7.75 0.35
CA ALA A 93 -5.71 8.88 0.28
C ALA A 93 -7.16 8.43 0.17
N LEU A 94 -7.46 7.43 -0.67
CA LEU A 94 -8.80 6.86 -0.77
C LEU A 94 -9.25 6.20 0.55
N PHE A 95 -8.34 5.52 1.25
CA PHE A 95 -8.64 4.97 2.57
C PHE A 95 -8.90 6.08 3.60
N PHE A 96 -8.18 7.19 3.53
CA PHE A 96 -8.44 8.35 4.38
C PHE A 96 -9.84 8.94 4.17
N VAL A 97 -10.39 8.92 2.95
CA VAL A 97 -11.79 9.30 2.70
C VAL A 97 -12.76 8.46 3.52
N SER A 98 -12.47 7.16 3.72
CA SER A 98 -13.30 6.29 4.56
C SER A 98 -13.31 6.69 6.04
N ALA A 99 -12.28 7.42 6.50
CA ALA A 99 -12.14 7.93 7.87
C ALA A 99 -13.04 9.15 8.13
N ILE A 100 -13.16 10.03 7.13
CA ILE A 100 -13.92 11.29 7.22
C ILE A 100 -15.43 11.02 7.17
N LEU A 101 -15.84 9.93 6.51
CA LEU A 101 -17.25 9.56 6.42
C LEU A 101 -17.82 9.22 7.81
N PRO A 102 -19.03 9.72 8.15
CA PRO A 102 -19.65 9.47 9.44
C PRO A 102 -19.89 7.98 9.64
N SER A 103 -19.07 7.37 10.50
CA SER A 103 -19.20 5.96 10.87
C SER A 103 -18.76 5.75 12.31
N ARG A 104 -19.32 4.74 12.96
CA ARG A 104 -18.92 4.28 14.30
C ARG A 104 -17.66 3.40 14.26
N ALA A 105 -16.84 3.51 13.21
CA ALA A 105 -15.60 2.75 13.11
C ALA A 105 -14.64 3.16 14.24
N ARG A 106 -13.79 2.22 14.67
CA ARG A 106 -12.87 2.46 15.77
C ARG A 106 -11.75 3.41 15.32
N ARG A 107 -11.59 4.55 16.00
CA ARG A 107 -10.58 5.58 15.71
C ARG A 107 -9.13 5.07 15.69
N TRP A 108 -8.84 3.95 16.35
CA TRP A 108 -7.51 3.35 16.32
C TRP A 108 -7.09 2.91 14.91
N ILE A 109 -8.05 2.57 14.03
CA ILE A 109 -7.76 2.21 12.62
C ILE A 109 -7.18 3.42 11.88
N ASP A 110 -7.72 4.61 12.15
CA ASP A 110 -7.22 5.87 11.57
C ASP A 110 -5.84 6.21 12.11
N VAL A 111 -5.64 6.05 13.42
CA VAL A 111 -4.31 6.26 14.04
C VAL A 111 -3.28 5.29 13.44
N ALA A 112 -3.64 4.02 13.28
CA ALA A 112 -2.77 3.02 12.66
C ALA A 112 -2.46 3.37 11.19
N HIS A 113 -3.44 3.86 10.44
CA HIS A 113 -3.25 4.31 9.06
C HIS A 113 -2.34 5.54 8.97
N ILE A 114 -2.53 6.54 9.82
CA ILE A 114 -1.67 7.72 9.89
C ILE A 114 -0.25 7.32 10.28
N ALA A 115 -0.08 6.42 11.25
CA ALA A 115 1.23 5.92 11.64
C ALA A 115 1.93 5.16 10.50
N LEU A 116 1.19 4.32 9.76
CA LEU A 116 1.70 3.63 8.56
C LEU A 116 2.16 4.64 7.50
N LEU A 117 1.33 5.64 7.18
CA LEU A 117 1.64 6.66 6.19
C LEU A 117 2.85 7.51 6.62
N ALA A 118 2.88 7.93 7.87
CA ALA A 118 3.98 8.73 8.42
C ALA A 118 5.29 7.95 8.42
N GLY A 119 5.28 6.68 8.83
CA GLY A 119 6.47 5.81 8.79
C GLY A 119 6.97 5.59 7.36
N PHE A 120 6.07 5.37 6.41
CA PHE A 120 6.43 5.21 5.00
C PHE A 120 7.03 6.48 4.39
N LEU A 121 6.40 7.64 4.65
CA LEU A 121 6.92 8.93 4.18
C LEU A 121 8.22 9.33 4.89
N GLY A 122 8.36 9.00 6.18
CA GLY A 122 9.59 9.22 6.94
C GLY A 122 10.75 8.39 6.39
N LEU A 123 10.50 7.13 6.05
CA LEU A 123 11.50 6.27 5.40
C LEU A 123 11.88 6.81 4.02
N TRP A 124 10.90 7.27 3.23
CA TRP A 124 11.20 7.89 1.93
C TRP A 124 12.01 9.19 2.07
N ALA A 125 11.63 10.07 3.00
CA ALA A 125 12.37 11.31 3.26
C ALA A 125 13.81 11.04 3.73
N ALA A 126 14.02 10.00 4.53
CA ALA A 126 15.36 9.58 4.97
C ALA A 126 16.25 9.09 3.83
N THR A 127 15.68 8.66 2.69
CA THR A 127 16.45 8.31 1.48
C THR A 127 16.77 9.49 0.56
N LEU A 128 16.23 10.69 0.85
CA LEU A 128 16.48 11.91 0.05
C LEU A 128 17.65 12.75 0.57
N GLY A 129 18.11 12.52 1.80
CA GLY A 129 19.26 13.20 2.42
C GLY A 129 20.52 12.36 2.33
#